data_AF-A0A1V5QP39-F1
#
_entry.id   AF-A0A1V5QP39-F1
#
_cell.length_a   1.000
_cell.length_b   1.000
_cell.length_c   1.000
_cell.angle_alpha   90.00
_cell.angle_beta   90.00
_cell.angle_gamma   90.00
#
_symmetry.space_group_name_H-M   'P 1'
#
loop_
_entity.id
_entity.type
_entity.pdbx_description
1 polymer ?
#
loop_
_entity_poly.entity_id
_entity_poly.type
_entity_poly.pdbx_seq_one_letter_code
_entity_poly.pdbx_strand_id
1 'polypeptide(L)'
;MFKLECADGWDIHFSKLDKSVQERIWKRILKLKVLSTSRHLKHGVPFFVLETGQYRICYEESSSNLRTIMFAGTHKQYEKWYKNIAK
;
A
#
# COMPACT_ATOMS: atom_id res chain seq x y z
N MET A 1 -17.27 -5.85 1.24
CA MET A 1 -16.56 -4.73 1.88
C MET A 1 -15.32 -5.32 2.54
N PHE A 2 -14.14 -4.81 2.23
CA PHE A 2 -12.89 -5.38 2.75
C PHE A 2 -12.56 -4.78 4.13
N LYS A 3 -12.03 -5.60 5.03
CA LYS A 3 -11.39 -5.11 6.26
C LYS A 3 -10.00 -4.62 5.93
N LEU A 4 -9.56 -3.54 6.59
CA LEU A 4 -8.19 -3.03 6.44
C LEU A 4 -7.44 -3.24 7.74
N GLU A 5 -6.25 -3.82 7.63
CA GLU A 5 -5.24 -3.85 8.69
C GLU A 5 -3.98 -3.17 8.19
N CYS A 6 -3.11 -2.78 9.11
CA CYS A 6 -1.83 -2.17 8.78
C CYS A 6 -0.72 -3.00 9.41
N ALA A 7 0.24 -3.43 8.61
CA ALA A 7 1.38 -4.19 9.10
C ALA A 7 2.37 -3.31 9.87
N ASP A 8 3.17 -3.90 10.73
CA ASP A 8 4.17 -3.15 11.48
C ASP A 8 5.15 -2.43 10.54
N GLY A 9 5.32 -1.12 10.76
CA GLY A 9 6.24 -0.29 9.98
C GLY A 9 5.72 0.16 8.61
N TRP A 10 4.45 -0.11 8.26
CA TRP A 10 3.85 0.35 6.99
C TRP A 10 3.95 1.87 6.79
N ASP A 11 3.97 2.63 7.89
CA ASP A 11 3.89 4.08 7.93
C ASP A 11 5.25 4.78 8.12
N ILE A 12 6.37 4.05 8.19
CA ILE A 12 7.72 4.61 8.42
C ILE A 12 8.05 5.76 7.45
N HIS A 13 7.54 5.67 6.22
CA HIS A 13 7.66 6.72 5.21
C HIS A 13 6.44 7.65 5.18
N PHE A 14 5.23 7.11 5.34
CA PHE A 14 3.97 7.85 5.36
C PHE A 14 3.94 8.95 6.42
N SER A 15 4.34 8.63 7.64
CA SER A 15 4.33 9.53 8.80
C SER A 15 5.30 10.72 8.65
N LYS A 16 6.24 10.64 7.70
CA LYS A 16 7.19 11.72 7.36
C LYS A 16 6.72 12.61 6.21
N LEU A 17 5.61 12.27 5.55
CA LEU A 17 5.06 13.06 4.45
C LEU A 17 4.28 14.27 4.98
N ASP A 18 4.10 15.28 4.15
CA ASP A 18 3.23 16.42 4.47
C ASP A 18 1.79 15.97 4.77
N LYS A 19 1.13 16.68 5.68
CA LYS A 19 -0.24 16.36 6.13
C LYS A 19 -1.24 16.26 4.97
N SER A 20 -1.13 17.15 3.99
CA SER A 20 -2.00 17.12 2.79
C SER A 20 -1.80 15.87 1.92
N VAL A 21 -0.57 15.36 1.87
CA VAL A 21 -0.21 14.13 1.16
C VAL A 21 -0.70 12.92 1.95
N GLN A 22 -0.48 12.92 3.26
CA GLN A 22 -0.98 11.87 4.16
C GLN A 22 -2.50 11.71 4.01
N GLU A 23 -3.26 12.80 4.03
CA GLU A 23 -4.71 12.78 3.84
C GLU A 23 -5.11 12.21 2.47
N ARG A 24 -4.37 12.56 1.40
CA ARG A 24 -4.63 12.06 0.05
C ARG A 24 -4.40 10.55 -0.04
N ILE A 25 -3.29 10.07 0.53
CA ILE A 25 -2.95 8.65 0.59
C ILE A 25 -3.97 7.91 1.47
N TRP A 26 -4.35 8.48 2.63
CA TRP A 26 -5.32 7.89 3.53
C TRP A 26 -6.69 7.74 2.87
N LYS A 27 -7.16 8.75 2.13
CA LYS A 27 -8.39 8.65 1.31
C LYS A 27 -8.32 7.52 0.30
N ARG A 28 -7.14 7.24 -0.28
CA ARG A 28 -6.93 6.11 -1.19
C ARG A 28 -6.95 4.78 -0.45
N ILE A 29 -6.32 4.69 0.71
CA ILE A 29 -6.37 3.51 1.60
C ILE A 29 -7.82 3.21 1.98
N LEU A 30 -8.59 4.20 2.42
CA LEU A 30 -10.00 4.01 2.76
C LEU A 30 -10.84 3.52 1.57
N LYS A 31 -10.53 3.98 0.35
CA LYS A 31 -11.19 3.46 -0.87
C LYS A 31 -10.89 1.98 -1.13
N LEU A 32 -9.80 1.42 -0.60
CA LEU A 32 -9.54 -0.02 -0.65
C LEU A 32 -10.57 -0.84 0.14
N LYS A 33 -11.40 -0.25 1.01
CA LYS A 33 -12.53 -1.00 1.62
C LYS A 33 -13.59 -1.42 0.60
N VAL A 34 -13.66 -0.70 -0.53
CA VAL A 34 -14.78 -0.80 -1.49
C VAL A 34 -14.31 -1.12 -2.90
N LEU A 35 -13.09 -0.71 -3.29
CA LEU A 35 -12.55 -0.98 -4.63
C LEU A 35 -12.32 -2.48 -4.85
N SER A 36 -12.74 -2.99 -6.01
CA SER A 36 -12.63 -4.41 -6.34
C SER A 36 -11.20 -4.85 -6.62
N THR A 37 -10.35 -4.06 -7.29
CA THR A 37 -8.96 -4.48 -7.57
C THR A 37 -8.02 -3.30 -7.84
N SER A 38 -6.76 -3.43 -7.40
CA SER A 38 -5.62 -2.61 -7.85
C SER A 38 -4.73 -3.44 -8.78
N ARG A 39 -3.75 -2.83 -9.46
CA ARG A 39 -2.79 -3.59 -10.28
C ARG A 39 -2.04 -4.60 -9.39
N HIS A 40 -2.24 -5.89 -9.66
CA HIS A 40 -1.39 -6.93 -9.11
C HIS A 40 -0.08 -6.93 -9.88
N LEU A 41 1.06 -6.87 -9.18
CA LEU A 41 2.34 -7.11 -9.83
C LEU A 41 2.44 -8.61 -10.12
N LYS A 42 2.22 -8.97 -11.38
CA LYS A 42 2.13 -10.34 -11.90
C LYS A 42 3.42 -11.18 -11.75
N HIS A 43 4.47 -10.67 -11.11
CA HIS A 43 5.81 -11.27 -11.05
C HIS A 43 6.15 -11.84 -9.67
N GLY A 44 5.34 -12.77 -9.16
CA GLY A 44 5.71 -13.62 -8.02
C GLY A 44 5.66 -12.97 -6.64
N VAL A 45 5.16 -11.73 -6.53
CA VAL A 45 4.95 -11.06 -5.24
C VAL A 45 3.48 -11.14 -4.81
N PRO A 46 3.17 -11.49 -3.55
CA PRO A 46 1.79 -11.68 -3.07
C PRO A 46 1.05 -10.38 -2.73
N PHE A 47 1.53 -9.22 -3.19
CA PHE A 47 0.94 -7.92 -2.90
C PHE A 47 0.50 -7.15 -4.16
N PHE A 48 -0.51 -6.31 -3.95
CA PHE A 48 -1.05 -5.35 -4.89
C PHE A 48 -0.41 -3.99 -4.68
N VAL A 49 -0.30 -3.22 -5.77
CA VAL A 49 0.21 -1.85 -5.71
C VAL A 49 -0.84 -0.88 -6.23
N LEU A 50 -1.16 0.10 -5.41
CA LEU A 50 -2.02 1.23 -5.76
C LEU A 50 -1.15 2.48 -5.94
N GLU A 51 -1.24 3.08 -7.12
CA GLU A 51 -0.50 4.28 -7.48
C GLU A 51 -1.33 5.55 -7.21
N THR A 52 -0.73 6.53 -6.55
CA THR A 52 -1.35 7.86 -6.39
C THR A 52 -0.32 8.95 -6.69
N GLY A 53 -0.21 9.30 -7.98
CA GLY A 53 0.83 10.21 -8.47
C GLY A 53 2.22 9.60 -8.28
N GLN A 54 3.08 10.29 -7.52
CA GLN A 54 4.44 9.83 -7.20
C GLN A 54 4.50 8.85 -6.01
N TYR A 55 3.35 8.59 -5.37
CA TYR A 55 3.24 7.71 -4.21
C TYR A 55 2.72 6.33 -4.59
N ARG A 56 3.08 5.35 -3.78
CA ARG A 56 2.73 3.93 -3.92
C ARG A 56 2.23 3.43 -2.57
N ILE A 57 1.14 2.67 -2.63
CA ILE A 57 0.56 1.99 -1.49
C ILE A 57 0.58 0.51 -1.83
N CYS A 58 1.24 -0.30 -1.01
CA CYS A 58 1.30 -1.74 -1.21
C CYS A 58 0.42 -2.41 -0.16
N TYR A 59 -0.37 -3.38 -0.59
CA TYR A 59 -1.22 -4.14 0.31
C TYR A 59 -1.36 -5.58 -0.17
N GLU A 60 -1.49 -6.49 0.78
CA GLU A 60 -1.84 -7.89 0.50
C GLU A 60 -3.34 -8.07 0.65
N GLU A 61 -3.93 -8.97 -0.14
CA GLU A 61 -5.32 -9.37 0.01
C GLU A 61 -5.35 -10.84 0.42
N SER A 62 -5.96 -11.11 1.57
CA SER A 62 -6.23 -12.47 2.04
C SER A 62 -7.60 -12.94 1.58
N SER A 63 -7.78 -14.26 1.48
CA SER A 63 -9.03 -14.93 1.12
C SER A 63 -10.22 -14.58 2.03
N SER A 64 -9.96 -14.01 3.21
CA SER A 64 -10.99 -13.58 4.18
C SER A 64 -11.52 -12.15 3.97
N ASN A 65 -11.41 -11.58 2.77
CA ASN A 65 -11.74 -10.16 2.49
C ASN A 65 -10.96 -9.18 3.40
N LEU A 66 -9.76 -9.56 3.81
CA LEU A 66 -8.86 -8.74 4.62
C LEU A 66 -7.76 -8.20 3.72
N ARG A 67 -7.52 -6.89 3.79
CA ARG A 67 -6.41 -6.23 3.10
C ARG A 67 -5.45 -5.64 4.12
N THR A 68 -4.20 -6.05 4.07
CA THR A 68 -3.16 -5.58 4.98
C THR A 68 -2.28 -4.58 4.25
N ILE A 69 -2.27 -3.33 4.70
CA ILE A 69 -1.39 -2.29 4.17
C ILE A 69 0.02 -2.57 4.66
N MET A 70 0.92 -2.86 3.72
CA MET A 70 2.30 -3.21 4.00
C MET A 70 3.25 -2.02 3.86
N PHE A 71 2.89 -1.04 3.03
CA PHE A 71 3.73 0.11 2.74
C PHE A 71 2.92 1.28 2.20
N ALA A 72 3.28 2.50 2.61
CA ALA A 72 2.87 3.73 1.96
C ALA A 72 4.04 4.73 1.87
N GLY A 73 4.37 5.16 0.65
CA GLY A 73 5.51 6.05 0.43
C GLY A 73 5.71 6.45 -1.03
N THR A 74 6.83 7.11 -1.31
CA THR A 74 7.21 7.53 -2.67
C THR A 74 7.70 6.37 -3.53
N HIS A 75 7.76 6.56 -4.85
CA HIS A 75 8.31 5.57 -5.78
C HIS A 75 9.73 5.11 -5.40
N LYS A 76 10.65 6.02 -5.05
CA LYS A 76 12.02 5.66 -4.64
C LYS A 76 12.07 4.83 -3.36
N GLN A 77 11.19 5.13 -2.39
CA GLN A 77 11.09 4.36 -1.15
C GLN A 77 10.50 2.97 -1.42
N TYR A 78 9.51 2.90 -2.31
CA TYR A 78 8.93 1.65 -2.77
C TYR A 78 9.98 0.73 -3.39
N GLU A 79 10.85 1.23 -4.27
CA GLU A 79 11.91 0.41 -4.88
C GLU A 79 12.87 -0.18 -3.83
N LYS A 80 13.21 0.58 -2.80
CA LYS A 80 14.05 0.09 -1.68
C LYS A 80 13.33 -0.96 -0.85
N TRP A 81 12.08 -0.71 -0.49
CA TRP A 81 11.23 -1.63 0.25
C TRP A 81 11.03 -2.94 -0.52
N TYR A 82 10.74 -2.84 -1.82
CA TYR A 82 10.56 -3.98 -2.72
C TYR A 82 11.80 -4.88 -2.76
N LYS A 83 13.00 -4.29 -2.88
CA LYS A 83 14.26 -5.04 -2.87
C LYS A 83 14.54 -5.78 -1.56
N ASN A 84 14.03 -5.29 -0.44
CA ASN A 84 14.16 -5.98 0.85
C ASN A 84 13.19 -7.15 1.00
N ILE A 85 12.05 -7.10 0.32
CA ILE A 85 11.01 -8.15 0.39
C ILE A 85 11.19 -9.21 -0.68
N ALA A 86 11.72 -8.85 -1.85
CA ALA A 86 11.98 -9.78 -2.95
C ALA A 86 13.28 -10.59 -2.77
N LYS A 87 13.84 -10.64 -1.56
CA LYS A 87 15.09 -11.30 -1.21
C LYS A 87 14.80 -12.59 -0.43
#